data_AF-A0A5C6TXU8-F1
#
_entry.id   AF-A0A5C6TXU8-F1
#
_cell.length_a   1.000
_cell.length_b   1.000
_cell.length_c   1.000
_cell.angle_alpha   90.00
_cell.angle_beta   90.00
_cell.angle_gamma   90.00
#
_symmetry.space_group_name_H-M   'P 1'
#
loop_
_entity.id
_entity.type
_entity.pdbx_description
1 polymer ?
#
loop_
_entity_poly.entity_id
_entity_poly.type
_entity_poly.pdbx_seq_one_letter_code
_entity_poly.pdbx_strand_id
1 'polypeptide(L)'
;MFRATVHLDERANVADETESLRAGAERSGLDPAVANVLSANFAEVLVSLVENGRKLKAQGSQLDVTRKFEGKSYSVTLKFGAGSRPRFFAQLWRFLRGR
;
A
#
# COMPACT_ATOMS: atom_id res chain seq x y z
N MET A 1 -5.49 11.38 13.64
CA MET A 1 -4.62 11.47 12.43
C MET A 1 -4.36 10.05 11.96
N PHE A 2 -4.75 9.71 10.73
CA PHE A 2 -4.57 8.36 10.18
C PHE A 2 -3.11 8.12 9.81
N ARG A 3 -2.51 7.03 10.28
CA ARG A 3 -1.15 6.63 9.89
C ARG A 3 -1.13 5.15 9.56
N ALA A 4 -0.62 4.81 8.39
CA ALA A 4 -0.51 3.42 7.95
C ALA A 4 0.80 3.19 7.20
N THR A 5 1.36 2.00 7.37
CA THR A 5 2.42 1.50 6.49
C THR A 5 1.90 0.24 5.83
N VAL A 6 1.87 0.24 4.50
CA VAL A 6 1.32 -0.83 3.68
C VAL A 6 2.47 -1.50 2.95
N HIS A 7 2.61 -2.81 3.12
CA HIS A 7 3.67 -3.60 2.50
C HIS A 7 3.03 -4.51 1.46
N LEU A 8 3.43 -4.39 0.20
CA LEU A 8 2.83 -5.13 -0.91
C LEU A 8 3.89 -5.70 -1.85
N ASP A 9 3.50 -6.70 -2.61
CA ASP A 9 4.33 -7.34 -3.64
C ASP A 9 3.56 -7.48 -4.95
N GLU A 10 4.18 -8.10 -5.96
CA GLU A 10 3.57 -8.29 -7.28
C GLU A 10 2.33 -9.21 -7.30
N ARG A 11 2.03 -9.88 -6.17
CA ARG A 11 0.86 -10.75 -5.98
C ARG A 11 -0.33 -10.00 -5.37
N ALA A 12 -0.15 -8.76 -4.93
CA ALA A 12 -1.20 -7.94 -4.36
C ALA A 12 -2.41 -7.83 -5.31
N ASN A 13 -3.62 -7.96 -4.75
CA ASN A 13 -4.85 -7.61 -5.44
C ASN A 13 -5.15 -6.12 -5.18
N VAL A 14 -5.01 -5.30 -6.22
CA VAL A 14 -5.15 -3.84 -6.11
C VAL A 14 -6.51 -3.44 -5.54
N ALA A 15 -7.59 -4.12 -5.95
CA ALA A 15 -8.95 -3.78 -5.51
C ALA A 15 -9.11 -4.03 -4.00
N ASP A 16 -8.68 -5.20 -3.53
CA ASP A 16 -8.81 -5.60 -2.12
C ASP A 16 -7.96 -4.72 -1.19
N GLU A 17 -6.74 -4.39 -1.61
CA GLU A 17 -5.82 -3.57 -0.82
C GLU A 17 -6.26 -2.11 -0.76
N THR A 18 -6.77 -1.59 -1.88
CA THR A 18 -7.32 -0.23 -1.95
C THR A 18 -8.54 -0.09 -1.06
N GLU A 19 -9.46 -1.06 -1.12
CA GLU A 19 -10.67 -1.08 -0.30
C GLU A 19 -10.32 -1.25 1.19
N SER A 20 -9.34 -2.10 1.51
CA SER A 20 -8.84 -2.27 2.88
C SER A 20 -8.23 -0.98 3.43
N LEU A 21 -7.48 -0.23 2.62
CA LEU A 21 -6.93 1.06 3.00
C LEU A 21 -8.03 2.10 3.24
N ARG A 22 -9.01 2.18 2.33
CA ARG A 22 -10.17 3.10 2.45
C ARG A 22 -10.96 2.83 3.72
N ALA A 23 -11.37 1.58 3.92
CA ALA A 23 -12.11 1.18 5.13
C ALA A 23 -11.29 1.40 6.41
N GLY A 24 -9.98 1.19 6.36
CA GLY A 24 -9.06 1.50 7.46
C GLY A 24 -8.99 2.98 7.79
N ALA A 25 -8.94 3.83 6.77
CA ALA A 25 -8.92 5.27 6.91
C ALA A 25 -10.24 5.80 7.50
N GLU A 26 -11.38 5.34 6.98
CA GLU A 26 -12.71 5.71 7.48
C GLU A 26 -12.91 5.30 8.94
N ARG A 27 -12.53 4.06 9.31
CA ARG A 27 -12.58 3.59 10.71
C ARG A 27 -11.72 4.42 11.66
N SER A 28 -10.66 5.04 11.16
CA SER A 28 -9.79 5.92 11.96
C SER A 28 -10.35 7.35 12.13
N GLY A 29 -11.53 7.62 11.58
CA GLY A 29 -12.18 8.92 11.61
C GLY A 29 -11.69 9.87 10.51
N LEU A 30 -11.07 9.36 9.44
CA LEU A 30 -10.77 10.17 8.28
C LEU A 30 -12.07 10.48 7.53
N ASP A 31 -12.23 11.71 7.08
CA ASP A 31 -13.36 12.13 6.25
C ASP A 31 -13.50 11.21 5.02
N PRO A 32 -14.71 10.69 4.69
CA PRO A 32 -14.90 9.77 3.57
C PRO A 32 -14.47 10.32 2.22
N ALA A 33 -14.62 11.62 1.96
CA ALA A 33 -14.17 12.23 0.71
C ALA A 33 -12.63 12.22 0.63
N VAL A 34 -11.96 12.51 1.75
CA VAL A 34 -10.49 12.43 1.84
C VAL A 34 -10.00 10.98 1.72
N ALA A 35 -10.70 10.04 2.35
CA ALA A 35 -10.40 8.61 2.25
C ALA A 35 -10.53 8.11 0.80
N ASN A 36 -11.55 8.57 0.07
CA ASN A 36 -11.77 8.22 -1.33
C ASN A 36 -10.65 8.75 -2.24
N VAL A 37 -10.21 10.00 -2.05
CA VAL A 37 -9.08 10.58 -2.79
C VAL A 37 -7.77 9.85 -2.49
N LEU A 38 -7.53 9.52 -1.21
CA LEU A 38 -6.38 8.70 -0.81
C LEU A 38 -6.40 7.34 -1.50
N SER A 39 -7.54 6.64 -1.50
CA SER A 39 -7.67 5.32 -2.12
C SER A 39 -7.50 5.37 -3.64
N ALA A 40 -8.02 6.39 -4.32
CA ALA A 40 -7.86 6.55 -5.77
C ALA A 40 -6.37 6.72 -6.16
N ASN A 41 -5.67 7.62 -5.48
CA ASN A 41 -4.24 7.85 -5.70
C ASN A 41 -3.40 6.60 -5.35
N PHE A 42 -3.77 5.91 -4.27
CA PHE A 42 -3.10 4.68 -3.87
C PHE A 42 -3.27 3.58 -4.92
N ALA A 43 -4.49 3.41 -5.45
CA ALA A 43 -4.80 2.42 -6.48
C ALA A 43 -4.00 2.67 -7.76
N GLU A 44 -3.96 3.90 -8.27
CA GLU A 44 -3.23 4.23 -9.50
C GLU A 44 -1.73 3.90 -9.41
N VAL A 45 -1.12 4.23 -8.27
CA VAL A 45 0.28 3.90 -8.00
C VAL A 45 0.46 2.38 -7.87
N LEU A 46 -0.45 1.71 -7.16
CA LEU A 46 -0.34 0.28 -6.90
C LEU A 46 -0.54 -0.57 -8.18
N VAL A 47 -1.47 -0.21 -9.07
CA VAL A 47 -1.62 -0.85 -10.40
C VAL A 47 -0.29 -0.83 -11.13
N SER A 48 0.29 0.36 -11.28
CA SER A 48 1.56 0.54 -12.00
C SER A 48 2.69 -0.30 -11.39
N LEU A 49 2.76 -0.38 -10.06
CA LEU A 49 3.78 -1.15 -9.35
C LEU A 49 3.57 -2.65 -9.51
N VAL A 50 2.34 -3.14 -9.38
CA VAL A 50 2.02 -4.57 -9.55
C VAL A 50 2.30 -5.03 -10.97
N GLU A 51 1.89 -4.27 -11.99
CA GLU A 51 2.16 -4.61 -13.39
C GLU A 51 3.66 -4.65 -13.70
N ASN A 52 4.40 -3.64 -13.26
CA ASN A 52 5.85 -3.58 -13.46
C ASN A 52 6.57 -4.67 -12.65
N GLY A 53 6.13 -4.93 -11.42
CA GLY A 53 6.67 -5.99 -10.58
C GLY A 53 6.50 -7.38 -11.19
N ARG A 54 5.33 -7.67 -11.78
CA ARG A 54 5.07 -8.93 -12.50
C ARG A 54 6.00 -9.10 -13.69
N LYS A 55 6.18 -8.04 -14.50
CA LYS A 55 7.09 -8.04 -15.66
C LYS A 55 8.54 -8.26 -15.24
N LEU A 56 9.02 -7.53 -14.23
CA LEU A 56 10.40 -7.63 -13.74
C LEU A 56 10.69 -9.00 -13.12
N LYS A 57 9.75 -9.55 -12.34
CA LYS A 57 9.88 -10.90 -11.79
C LYS A 57 10.00 -11.96 -12.88
N ALA A 58 9.22 -11.85 -13.96
CA ALA A 58 9.31 -12.76 -15.10
C ALA A 58 10.69 -12.73 -15.77
N GLN A 59 11.40 -11.61 -15.67
CA GLN A 59 12.77 -11.42 -16.17
C GLN A 59 13.86 -11.77 -15.14
N GLY A 60 13.49 -12.21 -13.93
CA GLY A 60 14.42 -12.49 -12.84
C GLY A 60 14.98 -11.24 -12.13
N SER A 61 14.39 -10.07 -12.40
CA SER A 61 14.79 -8.78 -11.82
C SER A 61 14.06 -8.48 -10.51
N GLN A 62 14.66 -7.58 -9.71
CA GLN A 62 14.10 -7.11 -8.44
C GLN A 62 13.68 -5.65 -8.54
N LEU A 63 12.63 -5.28 -7.80
CA LEU A 63 12.14 -3.92 -7.67
C LEU A 63 11.77 -3.65 -6.21
N ASP A 64 12.32 -2.60 -5.62
CA ASP A 64 11.90 -2.11 -4.31
C ASP A 64 11.53 -0.63 -4.44
N VAL A 65 10.29 -0.29 -4.10
CA VAL A 65 9.74 1.06 -4.19
C VAL A 65 9.12 1.45 -2.85
N THR A 66 9.57 2.58 -2.29
CA THR A 66 8.89 3.22 -1.16
C THR A 66 8.23 4.51 -1.63
N ARG A 67 6.92 4.62 -1.42
CA ARG A 67 6.11 5.80 -1.75
C ARG A 67 5.40 6.27 -0.48
N LYS A 68 5.31 7.58 -0.30
CA LYS A 68 4.60 8.19 0.84
C LYS A 68 3.46 9.05 0.31
N PHE A 69 2.27 8.85 0.87
CA PHE A 69 1.08 9.64 0.61
C PHE A 69 0.79 10.46 1.87
N GLU A 70 0.90 11.77 1.77
CA GLU A 70 0.70 12.67 2.92
C GLU A 70 -0.41 13.67 2.62
N GLY A 71 -1.27 13.86 3.61
CA GLY A 71 -2.29 14.89 3.63
C GLY A 71 -2.39 15.51 5.02
N LYS A 72 -3.23 16.55 5.15
CA LYS A 72 -3.41 17.27 6.43
C LYS A 72 -3.82 16.34 7.59
N SER A 73 -4.55 15.27 7.30
CA SER A 73 -5.15 14.36 8.29
C SER A 73 -4.64 12.92 8.18
N TYR A 74 -3.76 12.61 7.23
CA TYR A 74 -3.25 11.25 6.99
C TYR A 74 -1.77 11.21 6.57
N SER A 75 -1.10 10.08 6.88
CA SER A 75 0.22 9.74 6.34
C SER A 75 0.29 8.24 6.09
N VAL A 76 0.38 7.83 4.82
CA VAL A 76 0.43 6.42 4.41
C VAL A 76 1.75 6.15 3.71
N THR A 77 2.50 5.16 4.16
CA THR A 77 3.75 4.73 3.51
C THR A 77 3.52 3.40 2.81
N LEU A 78 3.63 3.37 1.48
CA LEU A 78 3.63 2.15 0.67
C LEU A 78 5.07 1.67 0.49
N LYS A 79 5.34 0.42 0.87
CA LYS A 79 6.57 -0.30 0.58
C LYS A 79 6.24 -1.46 -0.33
N PHE A 80 6.58 -1.33 -1.60
CA PHE A 80 6.35 -2.34 -2.63
C PHE A 80 7.65 -3.06 -2.98
N GLY A 81 7.64 -4.39 -2.98
CA GLY A 81 8.78 -5.20 -3.37
C GLY A 81 8.37 -6.27 -4.38
N ALA A 82 9.08 -6.39 -5.51
CA ALA A 82 8.87 -7.46 -6.49
C ALA A 82 10.16 -8.20 -6.82
N GLY A 83 10.06 -9.52 -6.99
CA GLY A 83 11.22 -10.39 -7.31
C GLY A 83 12.27 -10.52 -6.19
N SER A 84 12.15 -9.74 -5.12
CA SER A 84 12.97 -9.84 -3.91
C SER A 84 12.60 -11.10 -3.15
N ARG A 85 13.58 -11.99 -2.88
CA ARG A 85 13.39 -13.08 -1.92
C ARG A 85 12.95 -12.44 -0.60
N PRO A 86 11.88 -12.93 0.05
CA PRO A 86 11.33 -12.25 1.21
C PRO A 86 12.44 -12.14 2.26
N ARG A 87 12.83 -10.93 2.64
CA ARG A 87 13.27 -10.75 4.01
C ARG A 87 12.01 -10.90 4.86
N PHE A 88 11.78 -12.16 5.22
CA PHE A 88 10.66 -12.85 5.86
C PHE A 88 10.03 -12.23 7.13
N PHE A 89 10.08 -10.91 7.36
CA PHE A 89 9.57 -10.30 8.61
C PHE A 89 8.82 -8.96 8.46
N ALA A 90 8.00 -8.79 7.42
CA ALA A 90 6.98 -7.72 7.40
C ALA A 90 5.53 -8.26 7.37
N GLN A 91 5.37 -9.59 7.48
CA GLN A 91 4.11 -10.31 7.32
C GLN A 91 3.09 -10.13 8.46
N LEU A 92 3.27 -9.21 9.43
CA LEU A 92 2.34 -9.18 10.57
C LEU A 92 2.18 -7.84 11.28
N TRP A 93 1.92 -6.75 10.57
CA TRP A 93 1.28 -5.58 11.18
C TRP A 93 0.15 -5.03 10.30
N ARG A 94 -0.78 -5.92 9.91
CA ARG A 94 -2.16 -5.50 9.59
C ARG A 94 -2.73 -4.84 10.84
N PHE A 95 -2.94 -3.53 10.79
CA PHE A 95 -3.87 -2.81 11.66
C PHE A 95 -3.65 -2.93 13.18
N LEU A 96 -2.42 -2.79 13.69
CA LEU A 96 -2.21 -2.71 15.14
C LEU A 96 -1.54 -1.39 15.58
N ARG A 97 -2.34 -0.66 16.35
CA ARG A 97 -2.00 0.20 17.50
C ARG A 97 -1.18 1.46 17.23
N GLY A 98 -1.86 2.48 16.71
CA GLY A 98 -1.78 3.79 17.34
C GLY A 98 -2.73 3.77 18.54
N ARG A 99 -2.17 3.47 19.71
CA ARG A 99 -2.83 3.62 21.01
C ARG A 99 -2.90 5.10 21.39
#